data_AF-D1Q005-F1
#
_entry.id   AF-D1Q005-F1
#
_cell.length_a   1.000
_cell.length_b   1.000
_cell.length_c   1.000
_cell.angle_alpha   90.00
_cell.angle_beta   90.00
_cell.angle_gamma   90.00
#
_symmetry.space_group_name_H-M   'P 1'
#
loop_
_entity.id
_entity.type
_entity.pdbx_description
1 polymer ?
#
loop_
_entity_poly.entity_id
_entity_poly.type
_entity_poly.pdbx_seq_one_letter_code
_entity_poly.pdbx_strand_id
1 'polypeptide(L)'
;MHHYTVTFYNNSDQWVYLSATINYPDTTFVPNYNVLSSPNIFKVAPRSYNKTALEIRDTYEQRLRIHTNGDRAPLMLFVFDANILEATKKYNYDAVLQRIHLTLDDLRKSNWLITYPYK
;
A
#
# COMPACT_ATOMS: atom_id res chain seq x y z
N MET A 1 20.24 8.16 -6.68
CA MET A 1 19.95 6.77 -6.24
C MET A 1 18.55 6.44 -6.75
N HIS A 2 18.35 5.22 -7.24
CA HIS A 2 17.10 4.75 -7.82
C HIS A 2 16.47 3.74 -6.88
N HIS A 3 15.22 3.96 -6.48
CA HIS A 3 14.55 3.08 -5.52
C HIS A 3 13.45 2.29 -6.21
N TYR A 4 13.59 0.97 -6.19
CA TYR A 4 12.66 0.00 -6.80
C TYR A 4 11.72 -0.63 -5.76
N THR A 5 11.99 -0.44 -4.48
CA THR A 5 11.22 -1.00 -3.37
C THR A 5 11.00 0.03 -2.27
N VAL A 6 9.84 -0.06 -1.63
CA VAL A 6 9.54 0.56 -0.34
C VAL A 6 9.38 -0.57 0.68
N THR A 7 10.10 -0.50 1.81
CA THR A 7 9.90 -1.47 2.88
C THR A 7 8.61 -1.12 3.63
N PHE A 8 7.73 -2.10 3.79
CA PHE A 8 6.57 -1.97 4.67
C PHE A 8 6.82 -2.71 5.99
N TYR A 9 6.49 -2.07 7.10
CA TYR A 9 6.54 -2.68 8.43
C TYR A 9 5.15 -2.70 9.04
N ASN A 10 4.65 -3.91 9.33
CA ASN A 10 3.46 -4.06 10.15
C ASN A 10 3.87 -4.01 11.62
N ASN A 11 3.68 -2.87 12.27
CA ASN A 11 3.92 -2.66 13.70
C ASN A 11 2.68 -2.99 14.56
N SER A 12 1.62 -3.53 13.98
CA SER A 12 0.47 -4.00 14.76
C SER A 12 0.66 -5.45 15.25
N ASP A 13 -0.22 -5.87 16.16
CA ASP A 13 -0.26 -7.23 16.69
C ASP A 13 -1.16 -8.17 15.87
N GLN A 14 -1.68 -7.70 14.73
CA GLN A 14 -2.58 -8.45 13.86
C GLN A 14 -1.99 -8.63 12.47
N TRP A 15 -2.40 -9.70 11.78
CA TRP A 15 -2.11 -9.89 10.37
C TRP A 15 -2.84 -8.83 9.56
N VAL A 16 -2.16 -8.28 8.56
CA VAL A 16 -2.76 -7.32 7.64
C VAL A 16 -2.54 -7.76 6.21
N TYR A 17 -3.45 -7.35 5.33
CA TYR A 17 -3.16 -7.31 3.90
C TYR A 17 -2.77 -5.90 3.49
N LEU A 18 -1.79 -5.81 2.60
CA LEU A 18 -1.36 -4.58 1.98
C LEU A 18 -1.65 -4.64 0.48
N SER A 19 -2.27 -3.59 -0.03
CA SER A 19 -2.35 -3.33 -1.47
C SER A 19 -1.91 -1.92 -1.76
N ALA A 20 -1.27 -1.71 -2.90
CA ALA A 20 -0.78 -0.41 -3.33
C ALA A 20 -1.29 -0.06 -4.71
N THR A 21 -1.63 1.21 -4.90
CA THR A 21 -1.92 1.76 -6.22
C THR A 21 -1.24 3.11 -6.37
N ILE A 22 -0.78 3.36 -7.58
CA ILE A 22 -0.22 4.64 -8.02
C ILE A 22 -1.12 5.34 -9.03
N ASN A 23 -2.23 4.69 -9.41
CA ASN A 23 -3.18 5.21 -10.39
C ASN A 23 -4.21 6.07 -9.64
N TYR A 24 -4.03 7.39 -9.70
CA TYR A 24 -4.96 8.39 -9.19
C TYR A 24 -5.74 9.02 -10.39
N PRO A 25 -7.04 9.36 -10.31
CA PRO A 25 -7.95 9.40 -9.15
C PRO A 25 -8.87 8.17 -9.07
N ASP A 26 -8.47 7.03 -9.63
CA ASP A 26 -9.40 5.93 -9.85
C ASP A 26 -9.67 5.15 -8.55
N THR A 27 -10.43 5.77 -7.64
CA THR A 27 -10.97 5.15 -6.42
C THR A 27 -11.92 4.00 -6.73
N THR A 28 -12.31 3.83 -8.00
CA THR A 28 -13.04 2.69 -8.55
C THR A 28 -12.16 1.45 -8.73
N PHE A 29 -10.82 1.59 -8.73
CA PHE A 29 -9.84 0.52 -8.93
C PHE A 29 -9.15 0.02 -7.65
N VAL A 30 -9.49 0.58 -6.49
CA VAL A 30 -9.35 -0.19 -5.24
C VAL A 30 -10.15 -1.47 -5.48
N PRO A 31 -9.66 -2.69 -5.18
CA PRO A 31 -10.40 -3.90 -5.49
C PRO A 31 -11.62 -4.00 -4.57
N ASN A 32 -12.63 -3.19 -4.84
CA ASN A 32 -13.98 -3.30 -4.32
C ASN A 32 -14.53 -4.70 -4.63
N TYR A 33 -13.94 -5.34 -5.64
CA TYR A 33 -14.19 -6.70 -6.06
C TYR A 33 -13.00 -7.63 -5.81
N ASN A 34 -13.18 -8.61 -4.90
CA ASN A 34 -12.29 -9.75 -4.71
C ASN A 34 -10.82 -9.38 -4.40
N VAL A 35 -10.61 -8.55 -3.37
CA VAL A 35 -9.29 -8.07 -2.89
C VAL A 35 -8.25 -9.19 -2.84
N LEU A 36 -8.60 -10.36 -2.29
CA LEU A 36 -7.70 -11.53 -2.17
C LEU A 36 -7.30 -12.17 -3.51
N SER A 37 -8.03 -11.91 -4.60
CA SER A 37 -7.67 -12.35 -5.95
C SER A 37 -6.77 -11.36 -6.71
N SER A 38 -6.56 -10.16 -6.15
CA SER A 38 -5.65 -9.20 -6.74
C SER A 38 -4.23 -9.77 -6.73
N PRO A 39 -3.50 -9.77 -7.86
CA PRO A 39 -2.10 -10.18 -7.86
C PRO A 39 -1.21 -9.21 -7.06
N ASN A 40 -1.72 -8.01 -6.76
CA ASN A 40 -1.02 -6.94 -6.04
C ASN A 40 -1.55 -6.79 -4.60
N ILE A 41 -1.72 -7.91 -3.91
CA ILE A 41 -2.06 -7.96 -2.49
C ILE A 41 -1.11 -8.87 -1.73
N PHE A 42 -0.65 -8.43 -0.57
CA PHE A 42 0.35 -9.13 0.21
C PHE A 42 -0.07 -9.26 1.66
N LYS A 43 -0.07 -10.48 2.19
CA LYS A 43 -0.28 -10.74 3.61
C LYS A 43 1.00 -10.43 4.38
N VAL A 44 0.92 -9.65 5.45
CA VAL A 44 2.06 -9.23 6.27
C VAL A 44 1.82 -9.62 7.73
N ALA A 45 2.78 -10.36 8.29
CA ALA A 45 2.73 -10.84 9.67
C ALA A 45 2.78 -9.69 10.69
N PRO A 46 2.23 -9.88 11.90
CA PRO A 46 2.46 -8.98 13.02
C PRO A 46 3.95 -8.72 13.24
N ARG A 47 4.29 -7.50 13.65
CA ARG A 47 5.67 -7.07 14.01
C ARG A 47 6.73 -7.45 12.96
N SER A 48 6.37 -7.45 11.68
CA SER A 48 7.23 -7.98 10.60
C SER A 48 7.38 -7.02 9.42
N TYR A 49 8.52 -7.13 8.75
CA TYR A 49 8.84 -6.38 7.53
C TYR A 49 8.41 -7.15 6.28
N ASN A 50 7.96 -6.43 5.26
CA ASN A 50 7.76 -6.92 3.91
C ASN A 50 8.49 -5.99 2.93
N LYS A 51 9.41 -6.56 2.14
CA LYS A 51 10.25 -5.82 1.17
C LYS A 51 9.81 -6.02 -0.28
N THR A 52 8.85 -6.89 -0.55
CA THR A 52 8.41 -7.26 -1.91
C THR A 52 7.03 -6.71 -2.25
N ALA A 53 6.21 -6.41 -1.24
CA ALA A 53 4.84 -5.95 -1.44
C ALA A 53 4.74 -4.61 -2.19
N LEU A 54 5.79 -3.80 -2.10
CA LEU A 54 5.93 -2.50 -2.75
C LEU A 54 7.17 -2.49 -3.65
N GLU A 55 7.44 -3.61 -4.32
CA GLU A 55 8.45 -3.68 -5.37
C GLU A 55 7.82 -3.31 -6.71
N ILE A 56 8.51 -2.49 -7.50
CA ILE A 56 8.09 -2.08 -8.83
C ILE A 56 9.20 -2.31 -9.84
N ARG A 57 8.83 -2.48 -11.11
CA ARG A 57 9.79 -2.69 -12.21
C ARG A 57 10.61 -1.43 -12.52
N ASP A 58 9.98 -0.26 -12.38
CA ASP A 58 10.63 1.04 -12.57
C ASP A 58 11.08 1.62 -11.24
N THR A 59 11.52 2.87 -11.23
CA THR A 59 11.90 3.57 -10.00
C THR A 59 10.74 4.39 -9.47
N TYR A 60 10.59 4.47 -8.16
CA TYR A 60 9.56 5.29 -7.52
C TYR A 60 9.75 6.77 -7.87
N GLU A 61 10.99 7.24 -7.99
CA GLU A 61 11.26 8.59 -8.46
C GLU A 61 10.65 8.86 -9.84
N GLN A 62 10.81 7.94 -10.79
CA GLN A 62 10.25 8.10 -12.14
C GLN A 62 8.74 7.96 -12.13
N ARG A 63 8.23 6.93 -11.45
CA ARG A 63 6.81 6.57 -11.42
C ARG A 63 5.97 7.67 -10.77
N LEU A 64 6.47 8.26 -9.69
CA LEU A 64 5.75 9.30 -8.94
C LEU A 64 5.96 10.71 -9.52
N ARG A 65 7.05 10.97 -10.25
CA ARG A 65 7.25 12.23 -11.02
C ARG A 65 6.25 12.41 -12.17
N ILE A 66 5.71 11.33 -12.74
CA ILE A 66 4.70 11.44 -13.82
C ILE A 66 3.42 12.13 -13.32
N HIS A 67 3.16 12.06 -12.00
CA HIS A 67 1.97 12.61 -11.37
C HIS A 67 2.20 13.97 -10.69
N THR A 68 3.39 14.58 -10.81
CA THR A 68 3.73 15.86 -10.13
C THR A 68 3.15 17.11 -10.77
N ASN A 69 2.33 17.01 -11.82
CA ASN A 69 1.66 18.18 -12.42
C ASN A 69 0.47 18.74 -11.59
N GLY A 70 0.34 18.35 -10.32
CA GLY A 70 -0.58 19.02 -9.37
C GLY A 70 -0.81 18.23 -8.09
N ASP A 71 -0.21 18.70 -6.99
CA ASP A 71 -0.62 18.60 -5.56
C ASP A 71 -1.21 17.29 -4.99
N ARG A 72 -1.08 16.14 -5.66
CA ARG A 72 -1.75 14.90 -5.27
C ARG A 72 -0.75 13.85 -4.83
N ALA A 73 -1.10 13.12 -3.76
CA ALA A 73 -0.34 11.97 -3.31
C ALA A 73 -0.36 10.86 -4.38
N PRO A 74 0.79 10.56 -5.02
CA PRO A 74 0.90 9.65 -6.15
C PRO A 74 0.92 8.17 -5.76
N LEU A 75 1.10 7.81 -4.48
CA LEU A 75 1.04 6.43 -3.99
C LEU A 75 -0.01 6.32 -2.89
N MET A 76 -0.99 5.45 -3.09
CA MET A 76 -2.01 5.10 -2.11
C MET A 76 -1.82 3.65 -1.66
N LEU A 77 -1.68 3.46 -0.34
CA LEU A 77 -1.65 2.14 0.28
C LEU A 77 -2.96 1.89 1.00
N PHE A 78 -3.50 0.69 0.84
CA PHE A 78 -4.65 0.19 1.56
C PHE A 78 -4.18 -0.93 2.48
N VAL A 79 -4.38 -0.73 3.78
CA VAL A 79 -4.13 -1.74 4.80
C VAL A 79 -5.47 -2.32 5.21
N PHE A 80 -5.60 -3.65 5.12
CA PHE A 80 -6.82 -4.37 5.44
C PHE A 80 -6.64 -5.30 6.63
N ASP A 81 -7.70 -5.47 7.41
CA ASP A 81 -7.82 -6.50 8.44
C ASP A 81 -7.87 -7.88 7.78
N ALA A 82 -6.85 -8.71 8.03
CA ALA A 82 -6.77 -10.03 7.42
C ALA A 82 -7.89 -10.96 7.89
N ASN A 83 -8.34 -10.85 9.14
CA ASN A 83 -9.37 -11.73 9.68
C ASN A 83 -10.73 -11.44 9.02
N ILE A 84 -11.10 -10.16 8.88
CA ILE A 84 -12.35 -9.76 8.23
C ILE A 84 -12.32 -10.15 6.75
N LEU A 85 -11.18 -9.91 6.07
CA LEU A 85 -11.04 -10.16 4.64
C LEU A 85 -11.07 -11.67 4.31
N GLU A 86 -10.43 -12.51 5.11
CA GLU A 86 -10.40 -13.97 4.95
C GLU A 86 -11.71 -14.64 5.34
N ALA A 87 -12.40 -14.12 6.36
CA ALA A 87 -13.67 -14.68 6.84
C ALA A 87 -14.81 -14.45 5.83
N THR A 88 -14.85 -13.29 5.20
CA THR A 88 -15.95 -12.91 4.29
C THR A 88 -15.77 -13.46 2.88
N LYS A 89 -14.52 -13.66 2.41
CA LYS A 89 -14.17 -14.13 1.05
C LYS A 89 -14.89 -13.41 -0.10
N LYS A 90 -15.47 -12.24 0.17
CA LYS A 90 -16.33 -11.45 -0.74
C LYS A 90 -16.18 -9.95 -0.42
N TYR A 91 -16.68 -9.15 -1.34
CA TYR A 91 -16.71 -7.68 -1.37
C TYR A 91 -16.99 -7.08 0.00
N ASN A 92 -15.97 -6.60 0.69
CA ASN A 92 -16.22 -5.87 1.93
C ASN A 92 -15.26 -4.70 2.14
N TYR A 93 -15.83 -3.49 2.07
CA TYR A 93 -15.17 -2.23 2.36
C TYR A 93 -14.82 -2.09 3.85
N ASP A 94 -15.49 -2.85 4.73
CA ASP A 94 -15.29 -2.78 6.18
C ASP A 94 -13.94 -3.35 6.63
N ALA A 95 -13.25 -4.09 5.75
CA ALA A 95 -11.93 -4.62 6.07
C ALA A 95 -10.82 -3.56 6.00
N VAL A 96 -11.05 -2.36 5.44
CA VAL A 96 -10.01 -1.33 5.34
C VAL A 96 -9.74 -0.71 6.72
N LEU A 97 -8.54 -0.95 7.25
CA LEU A 97 -8.08 -0.39 8.52
C LEU A 97 -7.48 1.01 8.35
N GLN A 98 -6.70 1.23 7.29
CA GLN A 98 -6.09 2.53 7.02
C GLN A 98 -5.83 2.73 5.53
N ARG A 99 -6.00 3.98 5.08
CA ARG A 99 -5.54 4.46 3.77
C ARG A 99 -4.37 5.40 3.98
N ILE A 100 -3.23 5.09 3.38
CA ILE A 100 -2.00 5.88 3.51
C ILE A 100 -1.70 6.53 2.17
N HIS A 101 -1.60 7.85 2.17
CA HIS A 101 -1.32 8.66 0.99
C HIS A 101 0.12 9.16 1.08
N LEU A 102 0.97 8.80 0.11
CA LEU A 102 2.40 9.06 0.14
C LEU A 102 2.85 9.82 -1.10
N THR A 103 3.54 10.93 -0.88
CA THR A 103 4.35 11.62 -1.88
C THR A 103 5.75 11.03 -1.98
N LEU A 104 6.46 11.39 -3.04
CA LEU A 104 7.88 11.05 -3.16
C LEU A 104 8.71 11.62 -2.01
N ASP A 105 8.35 12.80 -1.49
CA ASP A 105 9.04 13.42 -0.38
C ASP A 105 8.74 12.72 0.95
N ASP A 106 7.52 12.20 1.14
CA ASP A 106 7.20 11.37 2.31
C ASP A 106 8.05 10.09 2.32
N LEU A 107 8.18 9.43 1.16
CA LEU A 107 9.04 8.25 1.01
C LEU A 107 10.51 8.57 1.31
N ARG A 108 11.01 9.72 0.87
CA ARG A 108 12.38 10.16 1.16
C ARG A 108 12.59 10.46 2.64
N LYS A 109 11.66 11.19 3.27
CA LYS A 109 11.71 11.53 4.70
C LYS A 109 11.62 10.29 5.58
N SER A 110 10.88 9.28 5.14
CA SER A 110 10.76 8.01 5.87
C SER A 110 11.92 7.05 5.61
N ASN A 111 12.91 7.45 4.81
CA ASN A 111 14.00 6.58 4.35
C ASN A 111 13.47 5.28 3.72
N TRP A 112 12.43 5.39 2.88
CA TRP A 112 11.82 4.28 2.15
C TRP A 112 11.25 3.17 3.04
N LEU A 113 10.96 3.49 4.30
CA LEU A 113 10.27 2.62 5.25
C LEU A 113 8.90 3.21 5.58
N ILE A 114 7.84 2.46 5.34
CA ILE A 114 6.47 2.81 5.71
C ILE A 114 5.99 1.85 6.77
N THR A 115 5.46 2.40 7.86
CA THR A 115 4.97 1.61 8.99
C THR A 115 3.46 1.71 9.09
N TYR A 116 2.80 0.59 9.35
CA TYR A 116 1.42 0.55 9.81
C TYR A 116 1.38 0.21 11.32
N PRO A 117 0.59 0.92 12.14
CA PRO A 117 -0.18 2.12 11.81
C PRO A 117 0.71 3.29 11.39
N TYR A 118 0.27 4.02 10.37
CA TYR A 118 0.92 5.23 9.87
C TYR A 118 0.41 6.45 10.63
N LYS A 119 1.30 7.38 10.99
CA LYS A 119 0.99 8.59 11.75
C LYS A 119 0.81 9.80 10.85
#